data_AF-A0AAN5CLC8-F1
#
_entry.id   AF-A0AAN5CLC8-F1
#
_cell.length_a   1.000
_cell.length_b   1.000
_cell.length_c   1.000
_cell.angle_alpha   90.00
_cell.angle_beta   90.00
_cell.angle_gamma   90.00
#
_symmetry.space_group_name_H-M   'P 1'
#
loop_
_entity.id
_entity.type
_entity.pdbx_description
1 polymer ?
#
loop_
_entity_poly.entity_id
_entity_poly.type
_entity_poly.pdbx_seq_one_letter_code
_entity_poly.pdbx_strand_id
1 'polypeptide(L)'
;MNEYMELFGSIGKLSQLTEREFYALAVLIYCDIDTSSDLPEDIVVVTQKTREQLFKELQRYYREELNLHDYSKRLGNLMSLVHCAGEAALLIYEEQRMYSTMFDVYSDDRLLREL
;
A
#
# COMPACT_ATOMS: atom_id res chain seq x y z
N MET A 1 -8.39 -12.78 20.25
CA MET A 1 -7.18 -12.31 20.97
C MET A 1 -5.97 -12.20 20.02
N ASN A 2 -5.78 -13.13 19.07
CA ASN A 2 -4.70 -13.06 18.07
C ASN A 2 -4.82 -11.91 17.05
N GLU A 3 -5.99 -11.67 16.45
CA GLU A 3 -6.17 -10.60 15.42
C GLU A 3 -5.79 -9.21 15.92
N TYR A 4 -6.15 -8.87 17.17
CA TYR A 4 -5.79 -7.59 17.76
C TYR A 4 -4.28 -7.44 17.93
N MET A 5 -3.58 -8.51 18.30
CA MET A 5 -2.11 -8.50 18.46
C MET A 5 -1.40 -8.33 17.10
N GLU A 6 -1.94 -8.89 16.03
CA GLU A 6 -1.42 -8.70 14.67
C GLU A 6 -1.65 -7.26 14.19
N LEU A 7 -2.84 -6.70 14.44
CA LEU A 7 -3.14 -5.30 14.12
C LEU A 7 -2.23 -4.34 14.88
N PHE A 8 -2.08 -4.52 16.20
CA PHE A 8 -1.17 -3.72 17.03
C PHE A 8 0.30 -3.92 16.64
N GLY A 9 0.69 -5.12 16.21
CA GLY A 9 2.03 -5.40 15.69
C GLY A 9 2.33 -4.66 14.40
N SER A 10 1.37 -4.60 13.48
CA SER A 10 1.49 -3.88 12.21
C SER A 10 1.47 -2.36 12.40
N ILE A 11 0.59 -1.85 13.27
CA ILE A 11 0.58 -0.43 13.69
C ILE A 11 1.89 -0.04 14.38
N GLY A 12 2.44 -0.93 15.22
CA GLY A 12 3.73 -0.73 15.87
C GLY A 12 4.91 -0.71 14.89
N LYS A 13 4.80 -1.36 13.72
CA LYS A 13 5.81 -1.26 12.65
C LYS A 13 5.67 0.05 11.87
N LEU A 14 4.45 0.53 11.64
CA LEU A 14 4.19 1.82 11.00
C LEU A 14 4.77 2.99 11.79
N SER A 15 4.66 2.98 13.12
CA SER A 15 5.19 4.05 13.98
C SER A 15 6.72 4.12 14.03
N GLN A 16 7.41 3.11 13.48
CA GLN A 16 8.88 3.05 13.41
C GLN A 16 9.43 3.48 12.05
N LEU A 17 8.57 3.76 11.07
CA LEU A 17 9.00 4.23 9.77
C LEU A 17 9.54 5.65 9.86
N THR A 18 10.64 5.93 9.15
CA THR A 18 10.99 7.32 8.87
C THR A 18 10.01 7.91 7.88
N GLU A 19 9.95 9.23 7.80
CA GLU A 19 9.15 9.94 6.80
C GLU A 19 9.46 9.44 5.38
N ARG A 20 10.73 9.19 5.07
CA ARG A 20 11.14 8.70 3.75
C ARG A 20 10.66 7.28 3.46
N GLU A 21 10.66 6.41 4.47
CA GLU A 21 10.08 5.07 4.36
C GLU A 21 8.56 5.12 4.23
N PHE A 22 7.89 6.07 4.88
CA PHE A 22 6.45 6.26 4.75
C PHE A 22 6.07 6.69 3.32
N TYR A 23 6.81 7.63 2.71
CA TYR A 23 6.60 7.97 1.30
C TYR A 23 6.90 6.79 0.37
N ALA A 24 7.97 6.04 0.65
CA ALA A 24 8.28 4.83 -0.12
C ALA A 24 7.16 3.78 0.00
N LEU A 25 6.59 3.59 1.18
CA LEU A 25 5.44 2.71 1.41
C LEU A 25 4.26 3.11 0.54
N ALA A 26 3.90 4.39 0.49
CA ALA A 26 2.79 4.88 -0.34
C ALA A 26 3.02 4.60 -1.84
N VAL A 27 4.23 4.84 -2.34
CA VAL A 27 4.59 4.53 -3.74
C VAL A 27 4.54 3.02 -4.01
N LEU A 28 5.04 2.20 -3.08
CA LEU A 28 5.01 0.75 -3.22
C LEU A 28 3.58 0.21 -3.24
N ILE A 29 2.69 0.70 -2.35
CA ILE A 29 1.27 0.33 -2.35
C ILE A 29 0.61 0.71 -3.68
N TYR A 30 0.89 1.91 -4.20
CA TYR A 30 0.40 2.31 -5.52
C TYR A 30 0.90 1.39 -6.63
N CYS A 31 2.14 0.94 -6.54
CA CYS A 31 2.73 0.03 -7.52
C CYS A 31 2.25 -1.43 -7.40
N ASP A 32 1.64 -1.79 -6.27
CA ASP A 32 1.12 -3.14 -5.98
C ASP A 32 -0.36 -3.27 -6.33
N ILE A 33 -0.97 -2.22 -6.92
CA ILE A 33 -2.36 -2.24 -7.37
C ILE A 33 -2.55 -3.36 -8.40
N ASP A 34 -3.57 -4.16 -8.13
CA ASP A 34 -3.82 -5.48 -8.68
C ASP A 34 -3.60 -5.60 -10.19
N THR A 35 -2.57 -6.37 -10.57
CA THR A 35 -2.27 -6.81 -11.94
C THR A 35 -3.34 -7.69 -12.57
N SER A 36 -4.41 -8.04 -11.83
CA SER A 36 -5.59 -8.72 -12.38
C SER A 36 -6.44 -7.83 -13.31
N SER A 37 -6.23 -6.51 -13.24
CA SER A 37 -6.80 -5.57 -14.20
C SER A 37 -5.97 -5.58 -15.49
N ASP A 38 -6.63 -5.60 -16.66
CA ASP A 38 -6.01 -5.40 -17.98
C ASP A 38 -5.44 -3.96 -18.07
N LEU A 39 -4.39 -3.68 -17.30
CA LEU A 39 -3.69 -2.41 -17.31
C LEU A 39 -2.91 -2.30 -18.63
N PRO A 40 -2.89 -1.10 -19.24
CA PRO A 40 -2.02 -0.83 -20.37
C PRO A 40 -0.56 -1.21 -20.08
N GLU A 41 0.12 -1.82 -21.06
CA GLU A 41 1.50 -2.31 -20.91
C GLU A 41 2.48 -1.20 -20.50
N ASP A 42 2.29 0.01 -21.00
CA ASP A 42 3.08 1.19 -20.65
C ASP A 42 2.95 1.54 -19.16
N ILE A 43 1.76 1.43 -18.59
CA ILE A 43 1.53 1.62 -17.15
C ILE A 43 2.25 0.54 -16.35
N VAL A 44 2.16 -0.73 -16.74
CA VAL A 44 2.86 -1.83 -16.05
C VAL A 44 4.37 -1.61 -16.07
N VAL A 45 4.93 -1.22 -17.22
CA VAL A 45 6.36 -0.94 -17.38
C VAL A 45 6.80 0.24 -16.50
N VAL A 46 6.05 1.34 -16.50
CA VAL A 46 6.35 2.52 -15.67
C VAL A 46 6.31 2.18 -14.19
N THR A 47 5.32 1.41 -13.77
CA THR A 47 5.12 1.00 -12.38
C THR A 47 6.25 0.09 -11.91
N GLN A 48 6.62 -0.89 -12.73
CA GLN A 48 7.76 -1.77 -12.47
C GLN A 48 9.08 -0.99 -12.35
N LYS A 49 9.33 -0.08 -13.30
CA LYS A 49 10.54 0.76 -13.30
C LYS A 49 10.61 1.67 -12.08
N THR A 50 9.48 2.24 -11.68
CA THR A 50 9.36 3.06 -10.48
C THR A 50 9.71 2.26 -9.23
N ARG A 51 9.15 1.05 -9.11
CA ARG A 51 9.45 0.13 -8.00
C ARG A 51 10.92 -0.23 -7.91
N GLU A 52 11.55 -0.57 -9.04
CA GLU A 52 12.99 -0.87 -9.10
C GLU A 52 13.87 0.31 -8.70
N GLN A 53 13.53 1.51 -9.16
CA GLN A 53 14.26 2.72 -8.80
C GLN A 53 14.11 3.01 -7.31
N LEU A 54 12.90 2.90 -6.76
CA LEU A 54 12.63 3.13 -5.35
C LEU A 54 13.42 2.17 -4.46
N PHE A 55 13.54 0.89 -4.83
CA PHE A 55 14.37 -0.05 -4.08
C PHE A 55 15.85 0.35 -4.07
N LYS A 56 16.38 0.84 -5.19
CA LYS A 56 17.77 1.35 -5.24
C LYS A 56 17.95 2.56 -4.32
N GLU A 57 16.98 3.48 -4.31
CA GLU A 57 17.00 4.66 -3.46
C GLU A 57 16.89 4.31 -1.97
N LEU A 58 16.02 3.36 -1.61
CA LEU A 58 15.92 2.85 -0.24
C LEU A 58 17.20 2.17 0.22
N GLN A 59 17.82 1.33 -0.62
CA GLN A 59 19.10 0.70 -0.28
C GLN A 59 20.20 1.74 -0.07
N ARG A 60 20.26 2.77 -0.91
CA ARG A 60 21.19 3.88 -0.76
C ARG A 60 20.93 4.64 0.54
N TYR A 61 19.67 5.00 0.81
CA TYR A 61 19.25 5.67 2.03
C TYR A 61 19.66 4.89 3.30
N TYR A 62 19.41 3.57 3.32
CA TYR A 62 19.80 2.74 4.46
C TYR A 62 21.30 2.68 4.67
N ARG A 63 22.10 2.56 3.60
CA ARG A 63 23.56 2.44 3.70
C ARG A 63 24.24 3.77 3.99
N GLU A 64 23.87 4.82 3.27
CA GLU A 64 24.62 6.09 3.26
C GLU A 64 24.12 7.04 4.35
N GLU A 65 22.81 7.13 4.56
CA GLU A 65 22.24 8.11 5.50
C GLU A 65 22.00 7.51 6.89
N LEU A 66 21.54 6.25 6.96
CA LEU A 66 21.30 5.57 8.24
C LEU A 66 22.48 4.70 8.69
N ASN A 67 23.52 4.57 7.86
CA ASN A 67 24.72 3.77 8.12
C ASN A 67 24.43 2.30 8.50
N LEU A 68 23.35 1.74 7.97
CA LEU A 68 22.93 0.38 8.23
C LEU A 68 23.63 -0.58 7.27
N HIS A 69 24.41 -1.50 7.84
CA HIS A 69 25.09 -2.55 7.06
C HIS A 69 24.16 -3.74 6.79
N ASP A 70 23.25 -4.05 7.71
CA ASP A 70 22.15 -4.98 7.51
C ASP A 70 20.81 -4.26 7.66
N TYR A 71 20.17 -3.99 6.53
CA TYR A 71 18.84 -3.39 6.45
C TYR A 71 17.76 -4.40 6.00
N SER A 72 18.09 -5.70 5.96
CA SER A 72 17.21 -6.74 5.44
C SER A 72 15.92 -6.84 6.25
N LYS A 73 16.02 -6.78 7.59
CA LYS A 73 14.87 -6.78 8.48
C LYS A 73 13.97 -5.56 8.26
N ARG A 74 14.57 -4.39 8.03
CA ARG A 74 13.85 -3.13 7.85
C ARG A 74 13.10 -3.11 6.51
N LEU A 75 13.78 -3.53 5.44
CA LEU A 75 13.16 -3.71 4.14
C LEU A 75 12.06 -4.78 4.18
N GLY A 76 12.29 -5.90 4.88
CA GLY A 76 11.28 -6.96 5.06
C GLY A 76 10.04 -6.45 5.79
N ASN A 77 10.21 -5.67 6.85
CA ASN A 77 9.10 -5.02 7.54
C ASN A 77 8.31 -4.08 6.62
N LEU A 78 9.01 -3.27 5.81
CA LEU A 78 8.38 -2.37 4.85
C LEU A 78 7.53 -3.16 3.83
N MET A 79 8.08 -4.26 3.30
CA MET A 79 7.34 -5.11 2.35
C MET A 79 6.15 -5.82 2.98
N SER A 80 6.26 -6.26 4.24
CA SER A 80 5.09 -6.80 4.95
C SER A 80 3.98 -5.75 5.09
N LEU A 81 4.33 -4.49 5.34
CA LEU A 81 3.35 -3.41 5.43
C LEU A 81 2.68 -3.12 4.08
N VAL A 82 3.43 -3.16 2.97
CA VAL A 82 2.85 -3.04 1.61
C VAL A 82 1.78 -4.11 1.40
N HIS A 83 2.13 -5.38 1.69
CA HIS A 83 1.21 -6.49 1.52
C HIS A 83 -0.02 -6.37 2.43
N CYS A 84 0.18 -6.05 3.73
CA CYS A 84 -0.93 -5.83 4.65
C CYS A 84 -1.87 -4.70 4.20
N ALA A 85 -1.33 -3.63 3.59
CA ALA A 85 -2.13 -2.54 3.07
C ALA A 85 -2.96 -2.99 1.85
N GLY A 86 -2.41 -3.82 0.96
CA GLY A 86 -3.15 -4.43 -0.15
C GLY A 86 -4.33 -5.28 0.32
N GLU A 87 -4.09 -6.20 1.26
CA GLU A 87 -5.15 -7.04 1.85
C GLU A 87 -6.22 -6.20 2.56
N ALA A 88 -5.81 -5.20 3.34
CA ALA A 88 -6.74 -4.29 4.00
C ALA A 88 -7.60 -3.50 2.99
N ALA A 89 -7.01 -3.06 1.88
CA ALA A 89 -7.74 -2.36 0.83
C ALA A 89 -8.82 -3.26 0.19
N LEU A 90 -8.54 -4.54 -0.04
CA LEU A 90 -9.53 -5.50 -0.55
C LEU A 90 -10.68 -5.70 0.44
N LEU A 91 -10.38 -5.91 1.72
CA LEU A 91 -11.40 -6.08 2.76
C LEU A 91 -12.29 -4.83 2.90
N ILE A 92 -11.67 -3.65 2.91
CA ILE A 92 -12.39 -2.37 2.95
C ILE A 92 -13.27 -2.20 1.70
N TYR A 93 -12.77 -2.57 0.52
CA TYR A 93 -13.54 -2.49 -0.71
C TYR A 93 -14.77 -3.42 -0.69
N GLU A 94 -14.63 -4.64 -0.19
CA GLU A 94 -15.77 -5.57 -0.04
C GLU A 94 -16.81 -5.06 0.95
N GLU A 95 -16.36 -4.52 2.09
CA GLU A 95 -17.24 -3.91 3.10
C GLU A 95 -17.95 -2.67 2.54
N GLN A 96 -17.23 -1.78 1.85
CA GLN A 96 -17.80 -0.60 1.20
C GLN A 96 -18.85 -1.00 0.15
N ARG A 97 -18.60 -2.04 -0.63
CA ARG A 97 -19.57 -2.56 -1.62
C ARG A 97 -20.84 -3.08 -0.95
N MET A 98 -20.70 -3.77 0.19
CA MET A 98 -21.84 -4.22 1.00
C MET A 98 -22.67 -3.02 1.51
N TYR A 99 -22.03 -2.03 2.13
CA TYR A 99 -22.73 -0.83 2.62
C TYR A 99 -23.42 -0.05 1.51
N SER A 100 -22.73 0.11 0.37
CA SER A 100 -23.29 0.79 -0.81
C SER A 100 -24.56 0.11 -1.31
N THR A 101 -24.60 -1.23 -1.27
CA THR A 101 -25.76 -2.03 -1.68
C THR A 101 -26.89 -1.99 -0.65
N MET A 102 -26.55 -2.09 0.65
CA MET A 102 -27.54 -2.17 1.72
C MET A 102 -28.22 -0.82 2.01
N PHE A 103 -27.47 0.28 1.94
CA PHE A 103 -27.94 1.62 2.28
C PHE A 103 -28.17 2.52 1.06
N ASP A 104 -28.04 1.97 -0.15
CA ASP A 104 -28.19 2.69 -1.41
C ASP A 104 -27.39 4.01 -1.45
N VAL A 105 -26.17 4.00 -0.92
CA VAL A 105 -25.35 5.22 -0.69
C VAL A 105 -25.08 6.01 -1.98
N TYR A 106 -25.20 5.38 -3.16
CA TYR A 106 -25.01 6.00 -4.48
C TYR A 106 -26.32 6.38 -5.20
N SER A 107 -27.49 6.23 -4.58
CA SER A 107 -28.75 6.63 -5.20
C SER A 107 -28.84 8.14 -5.47
N ASP A 108 -28.28 8.98 -4.59
CA ASP A 108 -28.25 10.44 -4.79
C ASP A 108 -27.29 10.87 -5.90
N ASP A 109 -26.19 10.14 -6.15
CA ASP A 109 -25.26 10.44 -7.25
C ASP A 109 -25.85 10.13 -8.63
N ARG A 110 -26.84 9.22 -8.72
CA ARG A 110 -27.62 9.00 -9.95
C ARG A 110 -28.55 10.16 -10.26
N LEU A 111 -29.16 10.76 -9.24
CA LEU A 111 -30.05 11.92 -9.34
C LEU A 111 -29.32 13.16 -9.90
N LEU A 112 -28.04 13.34 -9.55
CA LEU A 112 -27.21 14.45 -10.05
C LEU A 112 -26.70 14.26 -11.48
N ARG A 113 -26.68 13.03 -12.02
CA ARG A 113 -26.30 12.76 -13.42
C ARG A 113 -27.46 12.90 -14.40
N GLU A 114 -28.70 12.96 -13.91
CA GLU A 114 -29.91 13.12 -14.71
C GLU A 114 -30.43 14.57 -14.76
N LEU A 115 -29.72 15.52 -14.15
CA LEU A 115 -29.92 16.98 -14.25
C LEU A 115 -28.91 17.62 -15.22
#